data_AF-A0A7M7KU54-F1
#
_entry.id   AF-A0A7M7KU54-F1
#
_cell.length_a   1.000
_cell.length_b   1.000
_cell.length_c   1.000
_cell.angle_alpha   90.00
_cell.angle_beta   90.00
_cell.angle_gamma   90.00
#
_symmetry.space_group_name_H-M   'P 1'
#
loop_
_entity.id
_entity.type
_entity.pdbx_description
1 polymer ?
#
loop_
_entity_poly.entity_id
_entity_poly.type
_entity_poly.pdbx_seq_one_letter_code
_entity_poly.pdbx_strand_id
1 'polypeptide(L)'
;MKMATTTEAHHEGAALITNGGNSNVSEIETLQREYEWLLKFEVNDIVEQLQGVIAECSKRFPLSIPGHHQTEARSDKFIMQNTIATSADQSKVVATLTGDSISHADISLRLPKHSQPSQRTIVQNDAQWKLQQIQDAGNHLMQAMNLLNPNRVGGRFKFTSGQEVRNLMSDVMTCVGRGRACLVVPKKRTIEEIMQSRNMKSLQPPLPNDVAVSFYIQSYKLVFAVYHVQKDPHGQQKFDVLQAECSVPWLSEVLVLFTVALQLCQQLKDKVEVFNQYNDFTVPDKI
;
A
#
# COMPACT_ATOMS: atom_id res chain seq x y z
N MET A 1 -12.96 15.43 -87.90
CA MET A 1 -14.10 15.61 -88.83
C MET A 1 -15.19 14.63 -88.44
N LYS A 2 -16.30 15.16 -87.89
CA LYS A 2 -17.63 14.53 -87.72
C LYS A 2 -17.71 13.23 -86.88
N MET A 3 -18.77 12.91 -86.17
CA MET A 3 -19.94 13.58 -85.60
C MET A 3 -20.64 12.51 -84.75
N ALA A 4 -21.42 12.94 -83.77
CA ALA A 4 -22.23 12.15 -82.85
C ALA A 4 -23.34 11.32 -83.54
N THR A 5 -23.84 10.29 -82.82
CA THR A 5 -25.26 9.93 -82.50
C THR A 5 -25.35 8.40 -82.23
N THR A 6 -25.59 7.92 -81.02
CA THR A 6 -26.83 7.86 -80.18
C THR A 6 -27.90 6.91 -80.71
N THR A 7 -28.09 5.75 -80.06
CA THR A 7 -29.38 5.07 -79.73
C THR A 7 -29.05 3.93 -78.73
N GLU A 8 -29.29 4.05 -77.41
CA GLU A 8 -30.49 3.60 -76.64
C GLU A 8 -31.03 2.21 -77.05
N ALA A 9 -31.49 1.31 -76.18
CA ALA A 9 -31.45 1.06 -74.75
C ALA A 9 -32.16 -0.31 -74.58
N HIS A 10 -31.72 -1.21 -73.69
CA HIS A 10 -32.64 -2.12 -73.00
C HIS A 10 -31.99 -2.74 -71.74
N HIS A 11 -32.65 -2.42 -70.63
CA HIS A 11 -32.71 -3.08 -69.32
C HIS A 11 -31.77 -4.23 -68.96
N GLU A 12 -30.97 -3.98 -67.92
CA GLU A 12 -30.85 -4.81 -66.71
C GLU A 12 -30.31 -3.85 -65.63
N GLY A 13 -31.05 -3.53 -64.56
CA GLY A 13 -31.32 -4.46 -63.47
C GLY A 13 -30.38 -4.11 -62.32
N ALA A 14 -30.86 -3.23 -61.43
CA ALA A 14 -30.13 -2.71 -60.29
C ALA A 14 -29.67 -3.82 -59.31
N ALA A 15 -28.46 -3.66 -58.77
CA ALA A 15 -28.10 -4.24 -57.47
C ALA A 15 -27.12 -3.30 -56.75
N LEU A 16 -27.67 -2.47 -55.85
CA LEU A 16 -26.94 -1.97 -54.69
C LEU A 16 -26.50 -3.17 -53.84
N ILE A 17 -25.22 -3.21 -53.44
CA ILE A 17 -24.85 -3.89 -52.18
C ILE A 17 -24.03 -2.92 -51.34
N THR A 18 -24.75 -2.29 -50.42
CA THR A 18 -24.25 -1.54 -49.26
C THR A 18 -23.70 -2.54 -48.22
N ASN A 19 -22.46 -2.98 -48.38
CA ASN A 19 -21.83 -3.95 -47.46
C ASN A 19 -21.11 -3.33 -46.25
N GLY A 20 -21.19 -2.01 -46.04
CA GLY A 20 -20.50 -1.32 -44.93
C GLY A 20 -21.30 -1.17 -43.63
N GLY A 21 -22.63 -1.39 -43.65
CA GLY A 21 -23.50 -1.12 -42.49
C GLY A 21 -23.70 -2.30 -41.54
N ASN A 22 -23.89 -3.52 -42.07
CA ASN A 22 -24.19 -4.70 -41.26
C ASN A 22 -23.01 -5.22 -40.43
N SER A 23 -21.79 -5.07 -40.94
CA SER A 23 -20.57 -5.53 -40.27
C SER A 23 -20.34 -4.78 -38.95
N ASN A 24 -20.58 -3.46 -38.94
CA ASN A 24 -20.43 -2.62 -37.75
C ASN A 24 -21.49 -2.94 -36.68
N VAL A 25 -22.72 -3.25 -37.06
CA VAL A 25 -23.79 -3.62 -36.10
C VAL A 25 -23.48 -4.96 -35.42
N SER A 26 -23.03 -5.96 -36.20
CA SER A 26 -22.63 -7.27 -35.66
C SER A 26 -21.41 -7.18 -34.74
N GLU A 27 -20.48 -6.25 -35.00
CA GLU A 27 -19.31 -6.00 -34.17
C GLU A 27 -19.72 -5.36 -32.83
N ILE A 28 -20.59 -4.34 -32.86
CA ILE A 28 -21.12 -3.69 -31.64
C ILE A 28 -21.90 -4.68 -30.77
N GLU A 29 -22.78 -5.51 -31.36
CA GLU A 29 -23.51 -6.55 -30.62
C GLU A 29 -22.59 -7.62 -30.01
N THR A 30 -21.43 -7.87 -30.62
CA THR A 30 -20.43 -8.79 -30.09
C THR A 30 -19.66 -8.17 -28.93
N LEU A 31 -19.20 -6.93 -29.07
CA LEU A 31 -18.54 -6.16 -28.02
C LEU A 31 -19.43 -5.98 -26.78
N GLN A 32 -20.74 -5.75 -26.98
CA GLN A 32 -21.68 -5.62 -25.88
C GLN A 32 -21.83 -6.94 -25.09
N ARG A 33 -21.91 -8.08 -25.79
CA ARG A 33 -21.94 -9.40 -25.14
C ARG A 33 -20.65 -9.72 -24.40
N GLU A 34 -19.50 -9.34 -24.96
CA GLU A 34 -18.20 -9.49 -24.30
C GLU A 34 -18.12 -8.63 -23.03
N TYR A 35 -18.61 -7.40 -23.08
CA TYR A 35 -18.65 -6.51 -21.91
C TYR A 35 -19.56 -7.07 -20.80
N GLU A 36 -20.75 -7.55 -21.14
CA GLU A 36 -21.65 -8.19 -20.18
C GLU A 36 -21.02 -9.45 -19.56
N TRP A 37 -20.32 -10.24 -20.37
CA TRP A 37 -19.60 -11.42 -19.90
C TRP A 37 -18.46 -11.04 -18.94
N LEU A 38 -17.66 -10.03 -19.29
CA LEU A 38 -16.59 -9.48 -18.46
C LEU A 38 -17.13 -9.09 -17.08
N LEU A 39 -18.18 -8.26 -17.05
CA LEU A 39 -18.79 -7.77 -15.80
C LEU A 39 -19.34 -8.90 -14.93
N LYS A 40 -19.92 -9.93 -15.54
CA LYS A 40 -20.59 -11.02 -14.83
C LYS A 40 -19.60 -12.06 -14.29
N PHE A 41 -18.58 -12.40 -15.06
CA PHE A 41 -17.69 -13.52 -14.77
C PHE A 41 -16.28 -13.07 -14.41
N GLU A 42 -15.54 -12.53 -15.38
CA GLU A 42 -14.10 -12.26 -15.22
C GLU A 42 -13.81 -11.22 -14.12
N VAL A 43 -14.63 -10.19 -13.98
CA VAL A 43 -14.49 -9.21 -12.88
C VAL A 43 -14.56 -9.91 -11.52
N ASN A 44 -15.50 -10.84 -11.33
CA ASN A 44 -15.64 -11.56 -10.07
C ASN A 44 -14.44 -12.49 -9.80
N ASP A 45 -13.90 -13.14 -10.83
CA ASP A 45 -12.73 -14.00 -10.68
C ASP A 45 -11.49 -13.19 -10.25
N ILE A 46 -11.32 -11.98 -10.78
CA ILE A 46 -10.23 -11.08 -10.37
C ILE A 46 -10.46 -10.54 -8.94
N VAL A 47 -11.71 -10.23 -8.58
CA VAL A 47 -12.05 -9.81 -7.22
C VAL A 47 -11.78 -10.93 -6.21
N GLU A 48 -12.07 -12.19 -6.56
CA GLU A 48 -11.77 -13.35 -5.73
C GLU A 48 -10.25 -13.54 -5.54
N GLN A 49 -9.47 -13.37 -6.61
CA GLN A 49 -8.00 -13.35 -6.51
C GLN A 49 -7.51 -12.23 -5.59
N LEU A 50 -8.08 -11.04 -5.71
CA LEU A 50 -7.74 -9.89 -4.86
C LEU A 50 -8.10 -10.14 -3.39
N GLN A 51 -9.27 -10.72 -3.11
CA GLN A 51 -9.65 -11.18 -1.76
C GLN A 51 -8.60 -12.16 -1.21
N GLY A 52 -8.14 -13.12 -2.02
CA GLY A 52 -7.10 -14.06 -1.65
C GLY A 52 -5.78 -13.38 -1.27
N VAL A 53 -5.29 -12.43 -2.09
CA VAL A 53 -4.07 -11.66 -1.82
C VAL A 53 -4.19 -10.85 -0.53
N ILE A 54 -5.33 -10.18 -0.33
CA ILE A 54 -5.60 -9.37 0.85
C ILE A 54 -5.72 -10.23 2.12
N ALA A 55 -6.39 -11.39 2.04
CA ALA A 55 -6.46 -12.34 3.13
C ALA A 55 -5.08 -12.90 3.48
N GLU A 56 -4.24 -13.20 2.50
CA GLU A 56 -2.88 -13.67 2.71
C GLU A 56 -1.99 -12.58 3.35
N CYS A 57 -2.21 -11.31 2.99
CA CYS A 57 -1.58 -10.16 3.65
C CYS A 57 -1.97 -10.07 5.12
N SER A 58 -3.26 -10.28 5.44
CA SER A 58 -3.77 -10.23 6.81
C SER A 58 -3.11 -11.24 7.75
N LYS A 59 -2.79 -12.45 7.24
CA LYS A 59 -2.10 -13.49 8.02
C LYS A 59 -0.67 -13.13 8.39
N ARG A 60 -0.01 -12.26 7.62
CA ARG A 60 1.36 -11.80 7.86
C ARG A 60 1.44 -10.63 8.82
N PHE A 61 0.35 -9.88 8.95
CA PHE A 61 0.29 -8.81 9.93
C PHE A 61 0.36 -9.40 11.35
N PRO A 62 1.16 -8.78 12.24
CA PRO A 62 1.33 -9.28 13.60
C PRO A 62 0.17 -8.88 14.53
N LEU A 63 -0.92 -8.32 13.97
CA LEU A 63 -2.12 -7.89 14.68
C LEU A 63 -3.27 -8.84 14.37
N SER A 64 -3.99 -9.27 15.40
CA SER A 64 -5.28 -9.95 15.21
C SER A 64 -6.26 -8.98 14.57
N ILE A 65 -6.74 -9.31 13.37
CA ILE A 65 -7.77 -8.54 12.67
C ILE A 65 -9.12 -9.17 13.03
N PRO A 66 -10.00 -8.45 13.76
CA PRO A 66 -11.30 -8.98 14.19
C PRO A 66 -12.10 -9.54 13.01
N GLY A 67 -12.65 -10.76 13.18
CA GLY A 67 -13.54 -11.39 12.20
C GLY A 67 -12.89 -12.17 11.06
N HIS A 68 -11.55 -12.19 10.96
CA HIS A 68 -10.87 -12.84 9.83
C HIS A 68 -9.76 -13.81 10.23
N HIS A 69 -8.93 -13.47 11.23
CA HIS A 69 -7.94 -14.40 11.78
C HIS A 69 -7.44 -13.95 13.15
N GLN A 70 -7.44 -14.86 14.13
CA GLN A 70 -6.80 -14.64 15.42
C GLN A 70 -5.35 -15.11 15.32
N THR A 71 -4.46 -14.21 14.89
CA THR A 71 -3.02 -14.50 14.88
C THR A 71 -2.49 -14.22 16.29
N GLU A 72 -1.85 -15.21 16.91
CA GLU A 72 -1.07 -15.00 18.13
C GLU A 72 -0.08 -13.85 17.89
N ALA A 73 0.08 -12.97 18.88
CA ALA A 73 0.94 -11.81 18.75
C ALA A 73 2.39 -12.27 18.48
N ARG A 74 2.81 -12.18 17.22
CA ARG A 74 4.15 -12.54 16.79
C ARG A 74 5.16 -11.68 17.56
N SER A 75 6.14 -12.34 18.18
CA SER A 75 7.21 -11.70 18.94
C SER A 75 8.56 -12.09 18.35
N ASP A 76 9.25 -11.12 17.77
CA ASP A 76 10.56 -11.31 17.14
C ASP A 76 11.60 -10.42 17.80
N LYS A 77 12.81 -10.97 17.99
CA LYS A 77 13.96 -10.26 18.56
C LYS A 77 14.91 -9.81 17.46
N PHE A 78 15.26 -8.53 17.48
CA PHE A 78 16.12 -7.87 16.51
C PHE A 78 17.34 -7.26 17.19
N ILE A 79 18.50 -7.38 16.54
CA ILE A 79 19.74 -6.73 16.97
C ILE A 79 20.09 -5.70 15.90
N MET A 80 20.21 -4.44 16.30
CA MET A 80 20.62 -3.35 15.43
C MET A 80 21.85 -2.69 16.02
N GLN A 81 22.84 -2.42 15.18
CA GLN A 81 24.03 -1.68 15.53
C GLN A 81 24.37 -0.73 14.39
N ASN A 82 24.94 0.43 14.72
CA ASN A 82 25.39 1.37 13.69
C ASN A 82 26.37 0.66 12.73
N THR A 83 26.10 0.74 11.43
CA THR A 83 26.90 0.13 10.35
C THR A 83 28.08 0.98 9.90
N ILE A 84 28.16 2.25 10.34
CA ILE A 84 29.23 3.17 9.96
C ILE A 84 30.40 3.05 10.95
N ALA A 85 31.43 2.29 10.57
CA ALA A 85 32.62 2.03 11.38
C ALA A 85 33.51 3.27 11.64
N THR A 86 33.27 4.39 10.95
CA THR A 86 34.10 5.60 11.03
C THR A 86 33.61 6.65 12.02
N SER A 87 32.39 6.51 12.57
CA SER A 87 31.92 7.40 13.63
C SER A 87 32.44 6.95 15.00
N ALA A 88 33.02 7.87 15.76
CA ALA A 88 33.38 7.61 17.16
C ALA A 88 32.13 7.28 18.01
N ASP A 89 30.97 7.78 17.60
CA ASP A 89 29.69 7.49 18.21
C ASP A 89 29.17 6.10 17.77
N GLN A 90 28.70 5.31 18.74
CA GLN A 90 28.18 3.97 18.53
C GLN A 90 26.83 3.78 19.21
N SER A 91 25.93 3.07 18.53
CA SER A 91 24.68 2.61 19.10
C SER A 91 24.55 1.10 18.88
N LYS A 92 24.12 0.39 19.91
CA LYS A 92 23.73 -1.01 19.85
C LYS A 92 22.40 -1.16 20.57
N VAL A 93 21.45 -1.80 19.92
CA VAL A 93 20.12 -2.05 20.49
C VAL A 93 19.68 -3.47 20.21
N VAL A 94 19.08 -4.09 21.23
CA VAL A 94 18.42 -5.39 21.12
C VAL A 94 16.94 -5.18 21.42
N ALA A 95 16.10 -5.17 20.39
CA ALA A 95 14.67 -4.85 20.50
C ALA A 95 13.80 -6.09 20.25
N THR A 96 12.71 -6.22 20.99
CA THR A 96 11.70 -7.28 20.82
C THR A 96 10.40 -6.63 20.32
N LEU A 97 10.10 -6.83 19.05
CA LEU A 97 8.89 -6.36 18.40
C LEU A 97 7.79 -7.41 18.61
N THR A 98 6.75 -7.04 19.33
CA THR A 98 5.57 -7.87 19.60
C THR A 98 4.35 -7.16 19.05
N GLY A 99 3.71 -7.72 18.04
CA GLY A 99 2.59 -7.03 17.39
C GLY A 99 3.04 -5.73 16.71
N ASP A 100 2.42 -4.62 17.11
CA ASP A 100 2.73 -3.25 16.69
C ASP A 100 3.62 -2.50 17.68
N SER A 101 4.24 -3.18 18.66
CA SER A 101 4.90 -2.51 19.79
C SER A 101 6.28 -3.09 20.06
N ILE A 102 7.26 -2.24 20.37
CA ILE A 102 8.51 -2.69 20.97
C ILE A 102 8.24 -2.96 22.46
N SER A 103 8.05 -4.24 22.77
CA SER A 103 7.73 -4.72 24.12
C SER A 103 8.93 -4.65 25.06
N HIS A 104 10.13 -4.89 24.51
CA HIS A 104 11.39 -4.76 25.23
C HIS A 104 12.46 -4.18 24.31
N ALA A 105 13.34 -3.36 24.85
CA ALA A 105 14.57 -2.97 24.17
C ALA A 105 15.70 -2.78 25.17
N ASP A 106 16.88 -3.30 24.88
CA ASP A 106 18.12 -2.98 25.58
C ASP A 106 18.97 -2.07 24.69
N ILE A 107 19.12 -0.81 25.09
CA ILE A 107 19.74 0.25 24.30
C ILE A 107 21.05 0.63 24.97
N SER A 108 22.16 0.48 24.24
CA SER A 108 23.50 0.87 24.65
C SER A 108 24.03 1.95 23.69
N LEU A 109 24.34 3.12 24.23
CA LEU A 109 24.88 4.26 23.50
C LEU A 109 26.30 4.55 23.98
N ARG A 110 27.21 4.82 23.04
CA ARG A 110 28.54 5.37 23.31
C ARG A 110 28.69 6.64 22.49
N LEU A 111 28.77 7.78 23.18
CA LEU A 111 28.85 9.12 22.61
C LEU A 111 30.11 9.81 23.19
N PRO A 112 31.32 9.58 22.65
CA PRO A 112 32.57 9.99 23.30
C PRO A 112 32.69 11.50 23.57
N LYS A 113 32.00 12.34 22.79
CA LYS A 113 32.00 13.81 22.94
C LYS A 113 30.96 14.32 23.95
N HIS A 114 30.14 13.44 24.51
CA HIS A 114 29.10 13.80 25.47
C HIS A 114 29.63 13.69 26.91
N SER A 115 29.08 14.50 27.82
CA SER A 115 29.48 14.53 29.24
C SER A 115 29.34 13.18 29.95
N GLN A 116 28.34 12.40 29.53
CA GLN A 116 28.12 10.98 29.87
C GLN A 116 28.41 10.12 28.63
N PRO A 117 29.65 9.65 28.44
CA PRO A 117 30.08 9.03 27.18
C PRO A 117 29.52 7.64 26.96
N SER A 118 29.05 6.95 28.00
CA SER A 118 28.36 5.67 27.87
C SER A 118 27.03 5.74 28.60
N GLN A 119 25.97 5.37 27.90
CA GLN A 119 24.60 5.40 28.41
C GLN A 119 23.96 4.05 28.11
N ARG A 120 23.17 3.54 29.06
CA ARG A 120 22.36 2.35 28.86
C ARG A 120 20.96 2.62 29.37
N THR A 121 19.96 2.29 28.56
CA THR A 121 18.56 2.45 28.91
C THR A 121 17.76 1.29 28.32
N ILE A 122 16.57 1.05 28.86
CA ILE A 122 15.69 -0.02 28.42
C ILE A 122 14.25 0.45 28.20
N VAL A 123 13.57 -0.24 27.29
CA VAL A 123 12.11 -0.28 27.19
C VAL A 123 11.65 -1.57 27.88
N GLN A 124 10.64 -1.49 28.75
CA GLN A 124 10.07 -2.63 29.48
C GLN A 124 8.59 -2.83 29.15
N ASN A 125 8.09 -4.03 29.46
CA ASN A 125 6.73 -4.48 29.12
C ASN A 125 5.60 -3.60 29.66
N ASP A 126 5.78 -2.94 30.80
CA ASP A 126 4.81 -2.03 31.41
C ASP A 126 4.71 -0.69 30.65
N ALA A 127 5.71 -0.37 29.84
CA ALA A 127 5.82 0.86 29.08
C ALA A 127 6.25 0.62 27.61
N GLN A 128 5.51 -0.28 26.94
CA GLN A 128 5.79 -0.66 25.54
C GLN A 128 5.76 0.54 24.60
N TRP A 129 6.69 0.55 23.64
CA TRP A 129 6.83 1.61 22.65
C TRP A 129 5.99 1.27 21.41
N LYS A 130 4.83 1.92 21.26
CA LYS A 130 3.92 1.65 20.13
C LYS A 130 4.44 2.21 18.80
N LEU A 131 4.34 1.40 17.75
CA LEU A 131 4.64 1.76 16.36
C LEU A 131 3.33 1.98 15.60
N GLN A 132 2.82 3.22 15.68
CA GLN A 132 1.55 3.61 15.04
C GLN A 132 1.47 3.25 13.55
N GLN A 133 2.60 3.21 12.85
CA GLN A 133 2.68 2.82 11.44
C GLN A 133 2.13 1.41 11.17
N ILE A 134 2.43 0.45 12.06
CA ILE A 134 1.98 -0.94 11.91
C ILE A 134 0.47 -1.02 12.16
N GLN A 135 -0.01 -0.33 13.18
CA GLN A 135 -1.44 -0.26 13.50
C GLN A 135 -2.24 0.41 12.38
N ASP A 136 -1.81 1.59 11.91
CA ASP A 136 -2.45 2.33 10.82
C ASP A 136 -2.50 1.47 9.54
N ALA A 137 -1.41 0.77 9.21
CA ALA A 137 -1.37 -0.12 8.06
C ALA A 137 -2.34 -1.30 8.20
N GLY A 138 -2.42 -1.92 9.38
CA GLY A 138 -3.38 -2.99 9.66
C GLY A 138 -4.84 -2.52 9.56
N ASN A 139 -5.14 -1.31 10.05
CA ASN A 139 -6.47 -0.71 9.94
C ASN A 139 -6.89 -0.48 8.48
N HIS A 140 -5.97 0.00 7.64
CA HIS A 140 -6.23 0.18 6.21
C HIS A 140 -6.41 -1.14 5.46
N LEU A 141 -5.65 -2.17 5.83
CA LEU A 141 -5.85 -3.53 5.30
C LEU A 141 -7.25 -4.05 5.65
N MET A 142 -7.69 -3.87 6.89
CA MET A 142 -9.04 -4.27 7.32
C MET A 142 -10.14 -3.50 6.57
N GLN A 143 -9.94 -2.21 6.28
CA GLN A 143 -10.88 -1.45 5.44
C GLN A 143 -10.98 -2.03 4.02
N ALA A 144 -9.83 -2.37 3.41
CA ALA A 144 -9.81 -3.01 2.09
C ALA A 144 -10.54 -4.36 2.10
N MET A 145 -10.35 -5.16 3.14
CA MET A 145 -11.06 -6.44 3.33
C MET A 145 -12.57 -6.26 3.41
N ASN A 146 -13.04 -5.27 4.16
CA ASN A 146 -14.47 -4.98 4.30
C ASN A 146 -15.11 -4.53 2.98
N LEU A 147 -14.39 -3.73 2.17
CA LEU A 147 -14.85 -3.33 0.84
C LEU A 147 -14.99 -4.54 -0.10
N LEU A 148 -14.07 -5.49 0.01
CA LEU A 148 -14.04 -6.69 -0.81
C LEU A 148 -14.97 -7.79 -0.30
N ASN A 149 -15.65 -7.63 0.83
CA ASN A 149 -16.60 -8.63 1.33
C ASN A 149 -18.01 -8.31 0.82
N PRO A 150 -18.54 -9.05 -0.16
CA PRO A 150 -19.91 -8.83 -0.60
C PRO A 150 -20.84 -9.30 0.53
N ASN A 151 -21.53 -8.35 1.18
CA ASN A 151 -22.60 -8.62 2.16
C ASN A 151 -23.84 -9.30 1.52
N ARG A 152 -23.65 -10.36 0.71
CA ARG A 152 -24.69 -10.96 -0.13
C ARG A 152 -24.58 -12.48 -0.19
N VAL A 153 -25.76 -13.11 -0.24
CA VAL A 153 -25.93 -14.56 -0.45
C VAL A 153 -25.28 -14.96 -1.78
N GLY A 154 -24.28 -15.83 -1.72
CA GLY A 154 -23.56 -16.36 -2.89
C GLY A 154 -22.13 -15.84 -3.10
N GLY A 155 -21.63 -14.92 -2.25
CA GLY A 155 -20.20 -14.57 -2.20
C GLY A 155 -19.63 -13.82 -3.42
N ARG A 156 -20.47 -13.43 -4.39
CA ARG A 156 -20.08 -12.73 -5.63
C ARG A 156 -20.74 -11.36 -5.73
N PHE A 157 -20.04 -10.42 -6.36
CA PHE A 157 -20.55 -9.11 -6.68
C PHE A 157 -21.44 -9.18 -7.94
N LYS A 158 -22.52 -8.38 -7.94
CA LYS A 158 -23.38 -8.20 -9.11
C LYS A 158 -23.17 -6.79 -9.66
N PHE A 159 -22.14 -6.63 -10.49
CA PHE A 159 -21.87 -5.37 -11.16
C PHE A 159 -22.85 -5.16 -12.31
N THR A 160 -23.37 -3.94 -12.41
CA THR A 160 -24.27 -3.49 -13.48
C THR A 160 -23.56 -2.57 -14.46
N SER A 161 -22.43 -1.98 -14.06
CA SER A 161 -21.62 -1.13 -14.93
C SER A 161 -20.14 -1.20 -14.60
N GLY A 162 -19.30 -0.87 -15.59
CA GLY A 162 -17.87 -0.69 -15.39
C GLY A 162 -17.51 0.44 -14.42
N GLN A 163 -18.38 1.45 -14.27
CA GLN A 163 -18.15 2.53 -13.30
C GLN A 163 -18.22 2.00 -11.86
N GLU A 164 -19.12 1.07 -11.54
CA GLU A 164 -19.18 0.43 -10.23
C GLU A 164 -17.90 -0.34 -9.93
N VAL A 165 -17.39 -1.10 -10.92
CA VAL A 165 -16.12 -1.83 -10.79
C VAL A 165 -14.95 -0.86 -10.54
N ARG A 166 -14.86 0.22 -11.32
CA ARG A 166 -13.82 1.24 -11.15
C ARG A 166 -13.87 1.93 -9.79
N ASN A 167 -15.07 2.24 -9.31
CA ASN A 167 -15.25 2.87 -8.00
C ASN A 167 -14.76 1.94 -6.89
N LEU A 168 -15.22 0.67 -6.89
CA LEU A 168 -14.76 -0.32 -5.92
C LEU A 168 -13.23 -0.48 -5.95
N MET A 169 -12.65 -0.63 -7.15
CA MET A 169 -11.20 -0.77 -7.27
C MET A 169 -10.46 0.49 -6.79
N SER A 170 -10.99 1.69 -7.05
CA SER A 170 -10.41 2.94 -6.57
C SER A 170 -10.41 3.04 -5.04
N ASP A 171 -11.51 2.62 -4.40
CA ASP A 171 -11.63 2.62 -2.95
C ASP A 171 -10.68 1.61 -2.30
N VAL A 172 -10.59 0.40 -2.88
CA VAL A 172 -9.64 -0.63 -2.43
C VAL A 172 -8.20 -0.17 -2.62
N MET A 173 -7.85 0.39 -3.78
CA MET A 173 -6.52 0.96 -4.04
C MET A 173 -6.17 2.07 -3.06
N THR A 174 -7.13 2.92 -2.69
CA THR A 174 -6.92 3.98 -1.71
C THR A 174 -6.57 3.39 -0.35
N CYS A 175 -7.31 2.37 0.10
CA CYS A 175 -7.03 1.69 1.37
C CYS A 175 -5.65 1.02 1.35
N VAL A 176 -5.39 0.17 0.36
CA VAL A 176 -4.11 -0.56 0.22
C VAL A 176 -2.93 0.40 0.05
N GLY A 177 -3.10 1.45 -0.74
CA GLY A 177 -2.09 2.48 -0.98
C GLY A 177 -1.73 3.25 0.29
N ARG A 178 -2.72 3.61 1.11
CA ARG A 178 -2.49 4.23 2.42
C ARG A 178 -1.80 3.26 3.39
N GLY A 179 -2.24 2.01 3.44
CA GLY A 179 -1.59 0.98 4.26
C GLY A 179 -0.11 0.78 3.90
N ARG A 180 0.21 0.74 2.60
CA ARG A 180 1.60 0.72 2.12
C ARG A 180 2.38 1.97 2.51
N ALA A 181 1.78 3.15 2.33
CA ALA A 181 2.43 4.43 2.64
C ALA A 181 2.82 4.56 4.12
N CYS A 182 1.98 4.05 5.03
CA CYS A 182 2.26 4.02 6.48
C CYS A 182 3.58 3.31 6.81
N LEU A 183 3.95 2.27 6.05
CA LEU A 183 5.15 1.47 6.27
C LEU A 183 6.37 2.01 5.50
N VAL A 184 6.16 2.52 4.29
CA VAL A 184 7.26 3.00 3.42
C VAL A 184 7.82 4.35 3.88
N VAL A 185 6.94 5.27 4.30
CA VAL A 185 7.33 6.66 4.59
C VAL A 185 7.21 6.94 6.10
N PRO A 186 8.33 7.11 6.82
CA PRO A 186 8.31 7.52 8.21
C PRO A 186 7.64 8.90 8.37
N LYS A 187 6.78 9.04 9.38
CA LYS A 187 6.19 10.35 9.73
C LYS A 187 7.32 11.26 10.25
N LYS A 188 7.48 12.44 9.65
CA LYS A 188 8.41 13.46 10.14
C LYS A 188 7.95 13.94 11.51
N ARG A 189 8.86 13.94 12.48
CA ARG A 189 8.68 14.55 13.81
C ARG A 189 9.87 15.44 14.10
N THR A 190 9.64 16.55 14.80
CA THR A 190 10.73 17.39 15.28
C THR A 190 11.45 16.67 16.43
N ILE A 191 12.72 17.01 16.68
CA ILE A 191 13.47 16.43 17.80
C ILE A 191 12.80 16.77 19.14
N GLU A 192 12.26 17.99 19.26
CA GLU A 192 11.49 18.43 20.43
C GLU A 192 10.25 17.56 20.67
N GLU A 193 9.47 17.25 19.64
CA GLU A 193 8.32 16.33 19.74
C GLU A 193 8.74 14.93 20.18
N ILE A 194 9.89 14.44 19.72
CA ILE A 194 10.43 13.14 20.12
C ILE A 194 10.81 13.18 21.61
N MET A 195 11.54 14.19 22.04
CA MET A 195 11.98 14.36 23.44
C MET A 195 10.80 14.44 24.41
N GLN A 196 9.71 15.11 24.02
CA GLN A 196 8.52 15.26 24.85
C GLN A 196 7.58 14.05 24.81
N SER A 197 7.85 13.08 23.92
CA SER A 197 6.98 11.92 23.70
C SER A 197 6.86 11.02 24.93
N ARG A 198 5.72 10.33 25.06
CA ARG A 198 5.50 9.30 26.10
C ARG A 198 6.58 8.22 26.05
N ASN A 199 7.02 7.88 24.85
CA ASN A 199 8.02 6.85 24.59
C ASN A 199 9.41 7.20 25.16
N MET A 200 9.84 8.46 25.02
CA MET A 200 11.07 8.94 25.67
C MET A 200 10.96 8.90 27.20
N LYS A 201 9.79 9.28 27.74
CA LYS A 201 9.52 9.28 29.18
C LYS A 201 9.45 7.88 29.81
N SER A 202 9.18 6.84 29.01
CA SER A 202 9.14 5.45 29.48
C SER A 202 10.50 4.76 29.60
N LEU A 203 11.57 5.39 29.12
CA LEU A 203 12.92 4.83 29.17
C LEU A 203 13.45 4.76 30.61
N GLN A 204 14.09 3.64 30.96
CA GLN A 204 14.66 3.43 32.28
C GLN A 204 16.12 2.93 32.18
N PRO A 205 17.11 3.59 32.81
CA PRO A 205 17.02 4.95 33.34
C PRO A 205 16.70 5.97 32.23
N PRO A 206 16.15 7.16 32.58
CA PRO A 206 15.94 8.24 31.62
C PRO A 206 17.23 8.66 30.93
N LEU A 207 17.14 9.02 29.66
CA LEU A 207 18.26 9.61 28.93
C LEU A 207 18.44 11.10 29.28
N PRO A 208 19.64 11.66 29.10
CA PRO A 208 19.90 13.09 29.23
C PRO A 208 19.00 13.96 28.33
N ASN A 209 18.77 15.21 28.74
CA ASN A 209 17.89 16.15 28.03
C ASN A 209 18.44 16.67 26.68
N ASP A 210 19.62 16.21 26.26
CA ASP A 210 20.24 16.50 24.98
C ASP A 210 20.37 15.25 24.09
N VAL A 211 19.81 14.11 24.54
CA VAL A 211 19.78 12.86 23.78
C VAL A 211 18.34 12.38 23.64
N ALA A 212 17.89 12.21 22.40
CA ALA A 212 16.60 11.62 22.08
C ALA A 212 16.79 10.34 21.28
N VAL A 213 15.89 9.37 21.44
CA VAL A 213 15.88 8.14 20.64
C VAL A 213 14.51 7.89 20.04
N SER A 214 14.46 7.16 18.93
CA SER A 214 13.22 6.82 18.26
C SER A 214 13.29 5.46 17.57
N PHE A 215 12.20 4.70 17.64
CA PHE A 215 11.95 3.55 16.78
C PHE A 215 10.89 3.91 15.73
N TYR A 216 11.14 3.56 14.48
CA TYR A 216 10.17 3.70 13.39
C TYR A 216 10.39 2.66 12.30
N ILE A 217 9.39 2.49 11.44
CA ILE A 217 9.46 1.62 10.28
C ILE A 217 9.81 2.46 9.04
N GLN A 218 10.74 1.96 8.23
CA GLN A 218 11.05 2.50 6.92
C GLN A 218 11.10 1.36 5.90
N SER A 219 10.04 1.26 5.11
CA SER A 219 9.79 0.13 4.21
C SER A 219 9.80 -1.19 4.99
N TYR A 220 10.74 -2.09 4.71
CA TYR A 220 10.86 -3.39 5.36
C TYR A 220 11.82 -3.38 6.56
N LYS A 221 12.27 -2.21 7.00
CA LYS A 221 13.26 -2.06 8.06
C LYS A 221 12.67 -1.49 9.33
N LEU A 222 13.06 -2.06 10.46
CA LEU A 222 12.96 -1.41 11.77
C LEU A 222 14.21 -0.55 11.94
N VAL A 223 14.01 0.74 12.21
CA VAL A 223 15.09 1.71 12.39
C VAL A 223 15.06 2.21 13.82
N PHE A 224 16.24 2.23 14.44
CA PHE A 224 16.53 2.89 15.70
C PHE A 224 17.40 4.12 15.43
N ALA A 225 16.87 5.30 15.70
CA ALA A 225 17.58 6.56 15.56
C ALA A 225 17.93 7.17 16.91
N VAL A 226 19.10 7.77 17.00
CA VAL A 226 19.60 8.54 18.14
C VAL A 226 19.86 9.96 17.64
N TYR A 227 19.30 10.94 18.33
CA TYR A 227 19.48 12.37 18.05
C TYR A 227 20.23 12.98 19.22
N HIS A 228 21.38 13.58 18.94
CA HIS A 228 22.20 14.26 19.93
C HIS A 228 22.21 15.76 19.62
N VAL A 229 21.73 16.55 20.57
CA VAL A 229 21.63 18.01 20.47
C VAL A 229 22.85 18.62 21.13
N GLN A 230 23.80 19.10 20.33
CA GLN A 230 24.98 19.80 20.82
C GLN A 230 24.82 21.31 20.65
N LYS A 231 25.40 22.09 21.57
CA LYS A 231 25.58 23.53 21.36
C LYS A 231 26.98 23.76 20.83
N ASP A 232 27.09 24.49 19.72
CA ASP A 232 28.39 24.92 19.21
C ASP A 232 28.99 26.03 20.11
N PRO A 233 30.26 26.39 19.92
CA PRO A 233 30.90 27.47 20.71
C PRO A 233 30.22 28.84 20.58
N HIS A 234 29.42 29.07 19.53
CA HIS A 234 28.66 30.30 19.29
C HIS A 234 27.22 30.23 19.85
N GLY A 235 26.87 29.14 20.54
CA GLY A 235 25.54 28.91 21.12
C GLY A 235 24.47 28.39 20.15
N GLN A 236 24.82 28.10 18.89
CA GLN A 236 23.92 27.51 17.90
C GLN A 236 23.71 26.02 18.18
N GLN A 237 22.49 25.53 17.98
CA GLN A 237 22.20 24.10 18.12
C GLN A 237 22.66 23.34 16.88
N LYS A 238 23.50 22.33 17.08
CA LYS A 238 23.90 21.35 16.09
C LYS A 238 23.24 20.01 16.44
N PHE A 239 22.69 19.34 15.44
CA PHE A 239 22.06 18.05 15.59
C PHE A 239 22.91 16.97 14.92
N ASP A 240 23.35 16.00 15.70
CA ASP A 240 24.00 14.81 15.19
C ASP A 240 23.03 13.63 15.27
N VAL A 241 22.96 12.83 14.19
CA VAL A 241 22.02 11.72 14.07
C VAL A 241 22.79 10.43 13.82
N LEU A 242 22.53 9.42 14.66
CA LEU A 242 22.99 8.06 14.46
C LEU A 242 21.80 7.16 14.18
N GLN A 243 21.98 6.20 13.26
CA GLN A 243 20.95 5.23 12.94
C GLN A 243 21.52 3.82 12.94
N ALA A 244 20.72 2.89 13.44
CA ALA A 244 20.92 1.47 13.33
C ALA A 244 19.62 0.86 12.78
N GLU A 245 19.73 -0.08 11.85
CA GLU A 245 18.57 -0.65 11.19
C GLU A 245 18.71 -2.17 11.05
N CYS A 246 17.58 -2.85 10.94
CA CYS A 246 17.53 -4.27 10.57
C CYS A 246 16.30 -4.55 9.71
N SER A 247 16.39 -5.58 8.88
CA SER A 247 15.27 -6.07 8.08
C SER A 247 14.27 -6.84 8.95
N VAL A 248 12.99 -6.57 8.76
CA VAL A 248 11.87 -7.29 9.37
C VAL A 248 11.18 -8.10 8.28
N PRO A 249 11.34 -9.44 8.25
CA PRO A 249 10.93 -10.25 7.10
C PRO A 249 9.46 -10.10 6.70
N TRP A 250 8.55 -10.13 7.68
CA TRP A 250 7.11 -10.05 7.41
C TRP A 250 6.68 -8.70 6.81
N LEU A 251 7.40 -7.60 7.11
CA LEU A 251 7.13 -6.31 6.49
C LEU A 251 7.43 -6.35 4.99
N SER A 252 8.47 -7.08 4.58
CA SER A 252 8.77 -7.27 3.16
C SER A 252 7.64 -8.00 2.43
N GLU A 253 7.15 -9.10 3.02
CA GLU A 253 6.04 -9.88 2.46
C GLU A 253 4.75 -9.04 2.34
N VAL A 254 4.42 -8.27 3.38
CA VAL A 254 3.27 -7.36 3.38
C VAL A 254 3.38 -6.31 2.28
N LEU A 255 4.55 -5.71 2.10
CA LEU A 255 4.76 -4.70 1.05
C LEU A 255 4.64 -5.29 -0.36
N VAL A 256 5.08 -6.53 -0.56
CA VAL A 256 4.90 -7.26 -1.81
C VAL A 256 3.40 -7.50 -2.05
N LEU A 257 2.67 -8.02 -1.06
CA LEU A 257 1.23 -8.30 -1.19
C LEU A 257 0.40 -7.03 -1.43
N PHE A 258 0.73 -5.92 -0.77
CA PHE A 258 0.13 -4.62 -1.09
C PHE A 258 0.40 -4.20 -2.53
N THR A 259 1.62 -4.44 -3.04
CA THR A 259 1.96 -4.09 -4.43
C THR A 259 1.21 -4.95 -5.43
N VAL A 260 1.10 -6.26 -5.18
CA VAL A 260 0.32 -7.19 -6.01
C VAL A 260 -1.16 -6.78 -6.01
N ALA A 261 -1.74 -6.48 -4.85
CA ALA A 261 -3.13 -6.03 -4.74
C ALA A 261 -3.39 -4.74 -5.54
N LEU A 262 -2.48 -3.75 -5.46
CA LEU A 262 -2.57 -2.52 -6.25
C LEU A 262 -2.49 -2.78 -7.76
N GLN A 263 -1.61 -3.71 -8.19
CA GLN A 263 -1.50 -4.09 -9.60
C GLN A 263 -2.76 -4.78 -10.11
N LEU A 264 -3.34 -5.71 -9.34
CA LEU A 264 -4.60 -6.37 -9.71
C LEU A 264 -5.75 -5.36 -9.85
N CYS A 265 -5.86 -4.42 -8.91
CA CYS A 265 -6.87 -3.35 -9.01
C CYS A 265 -6.69 -2.50 -10.26
N GLN A 266 -5.45 -2.11 -10.57
CA GLN A 266 -5.15 -1.30 -11.76
C GLN A 266 -5.45 -2.07 -13.05
N GLN A 267 -5.01 -3.34 -13.15
CA GLN A 267 -5.30 -4.19 -14.31
C GLN A 267 -6.81 -4.32 -14.55
N LEU A 268 -7.60 -4.48 -13.50
CA LEU A 268 -9.06 -4.56 -13.61
C LEU A 268 -9.67 -3.23 -14.08
N LYS A 269 -9.16 -2.10 -13.57
CA LYS A 269 -9.59 -0.77 -14.05
C LYS A 269 -9.28 -0.58 -15.53
N ASP A 270 -8.05 -0.90 -15.95
CA ASP A 270 -7.61 -0.76 -17.34
C ASP A 270 -8.47 -1.62 -18.27
N LYS A 271 -8.72 -2.89 -17.89
CA LYS A 271 -9.61 -3.79 -18.65
C LYS A 271 -11.00 -3.21 -18.84
N VAL A 272 -11.62 -2.72 -17.76
CA VAL A 272 -12.97 -2.14 -17.82
C VAL A 272 -12.99 -0.82 -18.59
N GLU A 273 -11.92 -0.03 -18.54
CA GLU A 273 -11.81 1.24 -19.25
C GLU A 273 -11.76 1.07 -20.77
N VAL A 274 -11.08 0.03 -21.27
CA VAL A 274 -11.07 -0.31 -22.71
C VAL A 274 -12.50 -0.46 -23.24
N PHE A 275 -13.35 -1.26 -22.59
CA PHE A 275 -14.73 -1.45 -23.05
C PHE A 275 -15.61 -0.21 -22.92
N ASN A 276 -15.32 0.66 -21.95
CA ASN A 276 -16.04 1.91 -21.79
C ASN A 276 -15.83 2.89 -22.95
N GLN A 277 -14.70 2.81 -23.65
CA GLN A 277 -14.46 3.61 -24.87
C GLN A 277 -15.37 3.19 -26.03
N TYR A 278 -15.95 1.99 -25.97
CA TYR A 278 -16.85 1.46 -26.99
C TYR A 278 -18.34 1.59 -26.63
N ASN A 279 -18.67 1.92 -25.37
CA ASN A 279 -20.06 2.12 -24.95
C ASN A 279 -20.72 3.39 -25.54
N ASP A 280 -19.94 4.31 -26.10
CA ASP A 280 -20.46 5.49 -26.81
C ASP A 280 -20.94 5.18 -28.24
N PHE A 281 -20.72 3.96 -28.75
CA PHE A 281 -21.27 3.53 -30.04
C PHE A 281 -22.70 2.99 -29.85
N THR A 282 -23.66 3.89 -29.66
CA THR A 282 -25.09 3.54 -29.77
C THR A 282 -25.39 3.09 -31.21
N VAL A 283 -25.84 1.85 -31.38
CA VAL A 283 -26.47 1.38 -32.62
C VAL A 283 -27.70 2.26 -32.87
N PRO A 284 -27.79 3.01 -33.99
CA PRO A 284 -29.02 3.70 -34.34
C PRO A 284 -30.12 2.65 -34.47
N ASP A 285 -31.25 2.87 -33.78
CA ASP A 285 -32.40 1.98 -33.83
C ASP A 285 -32.72 1.60 -35.28
N LYS A 286 -32.88 0.29 -35.52
CA LYS A 286 -33.34 -0.25 -36.80
C LYS A 286 -34.70 0.40 -37.12
N ILE A 287 -34.71 1.33 -38.06
CA ILE A 287 -35.94 1.86 -38.71
C ILE A 287 -36.50 0.78 -39.63
#